data_AF-A0A537NW92-F1
#
_entry.id   AF-A0A537NW92-F1
#
_cell.length_a   1.000
_cell.length_b   1.000
_cell.length_c   1.000
_cell.angle_alpha   90.00
_cell.angle_beta   90.00
_cell.angle_gamma   90.00
#
_symmetry.space_group_name_H-M   'P 1'
#
loop_
_entity.id
_entity.type
_entity.pdbx_description
1 polymer ?
#
loop_
_entity_poly.entity_id
_entity_poly.type
_entity_poly.pdbx_seq_one_letter_code
_entity_poly.pdbx_strand_id
1 'polypeptide(L)'
;SEGLAANKALLHRLMAVAGELEAGATQSQFRFGATRAYSEIVRARLASLRERPVDGLQTMTAFMDRRLMPAMRTCYSMQDRQTDLSYKLMHAANLLRTRVDIDVEEQNGNLLMAMNERTRLQLRLQQTVEGLSIAAISYYVANLLGYVLEILPETAFPFDVKYIKAAMTVAIVAAMTLVVLRIRRKHSERPSVKNME
;
A
#
# COMPACT_ATOMS: atom_id res chain seq x y z
N SER A 1 9.52 7.85 -2.59
CA SER A 1 9.72 8.78 -3.71
C SER A 1 9.44 10.21 -3.24
N GLU A 2 10.10 11.21 -3.83
CA GLU A 2 9.91 12.64 -3.51
C GLU A 2 8.43 13.08 -3.67
N GLY A 3 7.72 12.47 -4.63
CA GLY A 3 6.27 12.66 -4.83
C GLY A 3 5.38 12.21 -3.67
N LEU A 4 5.69 11.10 -2.99
CA LEU A 4 4.90 10.64 -1.85
C LEU A 4 4.99 11.61 -0.66
N ALA A 5 6.18 12.16 -0.40
CA ALA A 5 6.38 13.16 0.64
C ALA A 5 5.63 14.46 0.32
N ALA A 6 5.68 14.90 -0.94
CA ALA A 6 4.93 16.06 -1.41
C ALA A 6 3.41 15.87 -1.28
N ASN A 7 2.87 14.70 -1.67
CA ASN A 7 1.45 14.38 -1.55
C ASN A 7 0.98 14.36 -0.09
N LYS A 8 1.78 13.79 0.82
CA LYS A 8 1.50 13.81 2.26
C LYS A 8 1.51 15.23 2.84
N ALA A 9 2.47 16.06 2.44
CA ALA A 9 2.53 17.46 2.86
C ALA A 9 1.33 18.27 2.36
N LEU A 10 0.93 18.06 1.10
CA LEU A 10 -0.25 18.69 0.52
C LEU A 10 -1.53 18.26 1.26
N LEU A 11 -1.67 16.97 1.58
CA LEU A 11 -2.80 16.45 2.34
C LEU A 11 -2.90 17.11 3.71
N HIS A 12 -1.76 17.24 4.41
CA HIS A 12 -1.71 17.91 5.70
C HIS A 12 -2.16 19.37 5.60
N ARG A 13 -1.67 20.10 4.60
CA ARG A 13 -2.07 21.50 4.36
C ARG A 13 -3.55 21.63 4.04
N LEU A 14 -4.08 20.70 3.24
CA LEU A 14 -5.50 20.68 2.88
C LEU A 14 -6.38 20.39 4.10
N MET A 15 -5.99 19.45 4.97
CA MET A 15 -6.70 19.22 6.23
C MET A 15 -6.65 20.42 7.18
N ALA A 16 -5.54 21.16 7.23
CA ALA A 16 -5.44 22.38 8.02
C ALA A 16 -6.43 23.45 7.53
N VAL A 17 -6.46 23.71 6.23
CA VAL A 17 -7.40 24.67 5.62
C VAL A 17 -8.86 24.22 5.80
N ALA A 18 -9.14 22.92 5.71
CA ALA A 18 -10.46 22.39 5.99
C ALA A 18 -10.88 22.63 7.45
N GLY A 19 -9.95 22.48 8.40
CA GLY A 19 -10.18 22.78 9.81
C GLY A 19 -10.50 24.27 10.04
N GLU A 20 -9.77 25.18 9.39
CA GLU A 20 -10.04 26.62 9.46
C GLU A 20 -11.43 26.99 8.91
N LEU A 21 -11.80 26.38 7.77
CA LEU A 21 -13.12 26.61 7.17
C LEU A 21 -14.25 26.13 8.09
N GLU A 22 -14.09 24.94 8.68
CA GLU A 22 -15.09 24.34 9.56
C GLU A 22 -15.25 25.14 10.86
N ALA A 23 -14.14 25.63 11.43
CA ALA A 23 -14.17 26.52 12.58
C ALA A 23 -14.94 27.82 12.27
N GLY A 24 -14.66 28.45 11.12
CA GLY A 24 -15.37 29.64 10.67
C GLY A 24 -16.86 29.38 10.38
N ALA A 25 -17.19 28.20 9.84
CA ALA A 25 -18.56 27.76 9.58
C ALA A 25 -19.35 27.61 10.87
N THR A 26 -18.77 26.88 11.83
CA THR A 26 -19.35 26.65 13.16
C THR A 26 -19.60 27.97 13.88
N GLN A 27 -18.65 28.91 13.83
CA GLN A 27 -18.79 30.22 14.46
C GLN A 27 -19.92 31.06 13.84
N SER A 28 -20.14 30.95 12.54
CA SER A 28 -21.12 31.77 11.80
C SER A 28 -22.49 31.13 11.66
N GLN A 29 -22.61 29.82 11.92
CA GLN A 29 -23.82 29.02 11.69
C GLN A 29 -25.05 29.61 12.39
N PHE A 30 -24.93 29.92 13.68
CA PHE A 30 -26.03 30.51 14.46
C PHE A 30 -26.44 31.87 13.88
N ARG A 31 -25.48 32.70 13.46
CA ARG A 31 -25.76 34.04 12.92
C ARG A 31 -26.47 33.96 11.57
N PHE A 32 -26.02 33.10 10.67
CA PHE A 32 -26.71 32.89 9.39
C PHE A 32 -28.12 32.34 9.58
N GLY A 33 -28.29 31.38 10.49
CA GLY A 33 -29.61 30.84 10.85
C GLY A 33 -30.55 31.91 11.41
N ALA A 34 -30.07 32.71 12.36
CA ALA A 34 -30.83 33.82 12.94
C ALA A 34 -31.19 34.87 11.88
N THR A 35 -30.23 35.31 11.06
CA THR A 35 -30.46 36.28 9.99
C THR A 35 -31.52 35.79 9.00
N ARG A 36 -31.49 34.51 8.62
CA ARG A 36 -32.53 33.89 7.79
C ARG A 36 -33.91 33.97 8.45
N ALA A 37 -34.02 33.48 9.68
CA ALA A 37 -35.27 33.47 10.42
C ALA A 37 -35.86 34.89 10.59
N TYR A 38 -35.02 35.88 10.90
CA TYR A 38 -35.46 37.26 11.01
C TYR A 38 -35.98 37.82 9.67
N SER A 39 -35.33 37.50 8.55
CA SER A 39 -35.81 37.93 7.23
C SER A 39 -37.19 37.33 6.89
N GLU A 40 -37.42 36.08 7.29
CA GLU A 40 -38.71 35.41 7.12
C GLU A 40 -39.79 36.03 8.00
N ILE A 41 -39.47 36.34 9.26
CA ILE A 41 -40.38 37.05 10.18
C ILE A 41 -40.76 38.42 9.60
N VAL A 42 -39.79 39.22 9.16
CA VAL A 42 -40.05 40.54 8.58
C VAL A 42 -40.99 40.42 7.37
N ARG A 43 -40.74 39.47 6.47
CA ARG A 43 -41.59 39.21 5.31
C ARG A 43 -42.99 38.75 5.69
N ALA A 44 -43.12 37.85 6.65
CA ALA A 44 -44.42 37.40 7.15
C ALA A 44 -45.22 38.55 7.76
N ARG A 45 -44.56 39.45 8.50
CA ARG A 45 -45.20 40.65 9.06
C ARG A 45 -45.63 41.62 7.98
N LEU A 46 -44.78 41.92 7.00
CA LEU A 46 -45.14 42.77 5.86
C LEU A 46 -46.33 42.19 5.08
N ALA A 47 -46.35 40.88 4.82
CA ALA A 47 -47.47 40.20 4.16
C ALA A 47 -48.77 40.30 4.97
N SER A 48 -48.70 40.22 6.30
CA SER A 48 -49.88 40.32 7.18
C SER A 48 -50.55 41.70 7.16
N LEU A 49 -49.83 42.76 6.78
CA LEU A 49 -50.39 44.11 6.65
C LEU A 49 -51.40 44.23 5.50
N ARG A 50 -51.39 43.27 4.55
CA ARG A 50 -52.29 43.26 3.38
C ARG A 50 -52.28 44.60 2.63
N GLU A 51 -51.07 45.13 2.42
CA GLU A 51 -50.87 46.42 1.76
C GLU A 51 -51.53 46.46 0.39
N ARG A 52 -52.23 47.56 0.10
CA ARG A 52 -52.74 47.87 -1.24
C ARG A 52 -51.90 49.00 -1.82
N PRO A 53 -51.48 48.89 -3.08
CA PRO A 53 -50.75 49.97 -3.73
C PRO A 53 -51.64 51.21 -3.84
N VAL A 54 -51.03 52.37 -3.63
CA VAL A 54 -51.64 53.69 -3.82
C VAL A 54 -50.84 54.37 -4.93
N ASP A 55 -51.54 54.93 -5.93
CA ASP A 55 -50.89 55.55 -7.08
C ASP A 55 -49.90 56.65 -6.65
N GLY A 56 -48.71 56.61 -7.23
CA GLY A 56 -47.62 57.54 -6.95
C GLY A 56 -46.82 57.26 -5.67
N LEU A 57 -47.19 56.26 -4.85
CA LEU A 57 -46.50 55.94 -3.60
C LEU A 57 -45.94 54.51 -3.57
N GLN A 58 -44.77 54.35 -2.95
CA GLN A 58 -44.16 53.03 -2.74
C GLN A 58 -44.78 52.34 -1.51
N THR A 59 -45.05 51.03 -1.60
CA THR A 59 -45.50 50.24 -0.45
C THR A 59 -44.36 50.01 0.55
N MET A 60 -44.67 49.78 1.84
CA MET A 60 -43.63 49.46 2.83
C MET A 60 -42.89 48.18 2.43
N THR A 61 -43.62 47.20 1.91
CA THR A 61 -43.05 45.94 1.42
C THR A 61 -41.99 46.19 0.35
N ALA A 62 -42.30 47.00 -0.67
CA ALA A 62 -41.36 47.29 -1.75
C ALA A 62 -40.14 48.09 -1.26
N PHE A 63 -40.34 49.02 -0.31
CA PHE A 63 -39.24 49.76 0.30
C PHE A 63 -38.31 48.84 1.11
N MET A 64 -38.89 47.99 1.97
CA MET A 64 -38.16 47.07 2.83
C MET A 64 -37.44 45.99 2.03
N ASP A 65 -38.07 45.38 1.03
CA ASP A 65 -37.40 44.41 0.15
C ASP A 65 -36.20 45.06 -0.56
N ARG A 66 -36.34 46.29 -1.07
CA ARG A 66 -35.23 47.00 -1.74
C ARG A 66 -34.04 47.26 -0.80
N ARG A 67 -34.28 47.46 0.49
CA ARG A 67 -33.25 47.74 1.50
C ARG A 67 -32.65 46.48 2.12
N LEU A 68 -33.48 45.48 2.40
CA LEU A 68 -33.10 44.29 3.16
C LEU A 68 -32.56 43.18 2.24
N MET A 69 -33.18 42.95 1.09
CA MET A 69 -32.86 41.79 0.25
C MET A 69 -31.44 41.76 -0.32
N PRO A 70 -30.81 42.90 -0.70
CA PRO A 70 -29.42 42.87 -1.14
C PRO A 70 -28.48 42.26 -0.10
N ALA A 71 -28.60 42.68 1.17
CA ALA A 71 -27.77 42.14 2.27
C ALA A 71 -28.09 40.67 2.56
N MET A 72 -29.37 40.29 2.54
CA MET A 72 -29.78 38.90 2.76
C MET A 72 -29.23 37.95 1.68
N ARG A 73 -29.22 38.38 0.41
CA ARG A 73 -28.64 37.61 -0.69
C ARG A 73 -27.14 37.38 -0.50
N THR A 74 -26.41 38.36 0.02
CA THR A 74 -24.99 38.19 0.38
C THR A 74 -24.83 37.14 1.48
N CYS A 75 -25.64 37.19 2.54
CA CYS A 75 -25.58 36.19 3.62
C CYS A 75 -25.85 34.78 3.09
N TYR A 76 -26.87 34.59 2.25
CA TYR A 76 -27.17 33.30 1.64
C TYR A 76 -26.06 32.82 0.72
N SER A 77 -25.56 33.69 -0.17
CA SER A 77 -24.46 33.34 -1.06
C SER A 77 -23.19 32.95 -0.31
N MET A 78 -22.88 33.63 0.80
CA MET A 78 -21.72 33.28 1.64
C MET A 78 -21.90 31.93 2.33
N GLN A 79 -23.10 31.65 2.85
CA GLN A 79 -23.42 30.36 3.45
C GLN A 79 -23.34 29.21 2.44
N ASP A 80 -23.88 29.41 1.24
CA ASP A 80 -23.83 28.43 0.16
C ASP A 80 -22.38 28.19 -0.29
N ARG A 81 -21.59 29.26 -0.45
CA ARG A 81 -20.17 29.18 -0.81
C ARG A 81 -19.36 28.43 0.24
N GLN A 82 -19.63 28.66 1.52
CA GLN A 82 -18.95 27.95 2.60
C GLN A 82 -19.26 26.45 2.57
N THR A 83 -20.51 26.08 2.32
CA THR A 83 -20.95 24.69 2.19
C THR A 83 -20.29 24.01 0.96
N ASP A 84 -20.28 24.69 -0.19
CA ASP A 84 -19.64 24.21 -1.42
C ASP A 84 -18.12 24.03 -1.25
N LEU A 85 -17.45 24.98 -0.59
CA LEU A 85 -16.02 24.87 -0.29
C LEU A 85 -15.71 23.69 0.64
N SER A 86 -16.54 23.45 1.65
CA SER A 86 -16.38 22.31 2.56
C SER A 86 -16.49 21.00 1.78
N TYR A 87 -17.51 20.86 0.94
CA TYR A 87 -17.68 19.70 0.06
C TYR A 87 -16.48 19.50 -0.87
N LYS A 88 -16.03 20.56 -1.56
CA LYS A 88 -14.88 20.50 -2.48
C LYS A 88 -13.58 20.13 -1.76
N LEU A 89 -13.35 20.65 -0.56
CA LEU A 89 -12.18 20.31 0.26
C LEU A 89 -12.23 18.85 0.70
N MET A 90 -13.37 18.37 1.20
CA MET A 90 -13.52 16.95 1.58
C MET A 90 -13.28 16.03 0.38
N HIS A 91 -13.82 16.38 -0.79
CA HIS A 91 -13.60 15.61 -2.00
C HIS A 91 -12.13 15.59 -2.42
N ALA A 92 -11.46 16.74 -2.45
CA ALA A 92 -10.04 16.84 -2.76
C ALA A 92 -9.16 16.09 -1.74
N ALA A 93 -9.49 16.15 -0.45
CA ALA A 93 -8.81 15.41 0.61
C ALA A 93 -8.92 13.89 0.38
N ASN A 94 -10.12 13.41 0.04
CA ASN A 94 -10.36 11.99 -0.23
C ASN A 94 -9.58 11.51 -1.47
N LEU A 95 -9.61 12.26 -2.57
CA LEU A 95 -8.84 11.92 -3.77
C LEU A 95 -7.33 11.87 -3.49
N LEU A 96 -6.80 12.84 -2.72
CA LEU A 96 -5.39 12.87 -2.38
C LEU A 96 -5.00 11.75 -1.41
N ARG A 97 -5.86 11.39 -0.47
CA ARG A 97 -5.69 10.21 0.40
C ARG A 97 -5.61 8.94 -0.45
N THR A 98 -6.56 8.72 -1.35
CA THR A 98 -6.54 7.59 -2.28
C THR A 98 -5.25 7.55 -3.11
N ARG A 99 -4.77 8.72 -3.58
CA ARG A 99 -3.50 8.78 -4.31
C ARG A 99 -2.30 8.38 -3.46
N VAL A 100 -2.24 8.85 -2.21
CA VAL A 100 -1.17 8.47 -1.26
C VAL A 100 -1.21 6.97 -0.98
N ASP A 101 -2.39 6.39 -0.82
CA ASP A 101 -2.55 4.96 -0.55
C ASP A 101 -2.04 4.12 -1.74
N ILE A 102 -2.39 4.50 -2.98
CA ILE A 102 -1.89 3.86 -4.20
C ILE A 102 -0.36 3.97 -4.30
N ASP A 103 0.20 5.17 -4.08
CA ASP A 103 1.65 5.39 -4.16
C ASP A 103 2.42 4.54 -3.11
N VAL A 104 1.81 4.27 -1.94
CA VAL A 104 2.37 3.38 -0.89
C VAL A 104 2.27 1.92 -1.30
N GLU A 105 1.14 1.50 -1.85
CA GLU A 105 0.93 0.14 -2.32
C GLU A 105 1.88 -0.22 -3.46
N GLU A 106 2.09 0.70 -4.41
CA GLU A 106 3.06 0.56 -5.49
C GLU A 106 4.50 0.42 -4.96
N GLN A 107 4.89 1.22 -3.96
CA GLN A 107 6.20 1.09 -3.31
C GLN A 107 6.37 -0.26 -2.62
N ASN A 108 5.34 -0.75 -1.93
CA ASN A 108 5.36 -2.06 -1.30
C ASN A 108 5.46 -3.19 -2.34
N GLY A 109 4.71 -3.11 -3.44
CA GLY A 109 4.78 -4.07 -4.54
C GLY A 109 6.18 -4.12 -5.18
N ASN A 110 6.76 -2.96 -5.47
CA ASN A 110 8.12 -2.85 -6.00
C ASN A 110 9.16 -3.43 -5.04
N LEU A 111 9.02 -3.18 -3.74
CA LEU A 111 9.90 -3.75 -2.71
C LEU A 111 9.81 -5.28 -2.67
N LEU A 112 8.60 -5.85 -2.74
CA LEU A 112 8.38 -7.29 -2.77
C LEU A 112 8.97 -7.93 -4.03
N MET A 113 8.83 -7.30 -5.20
CA MET A 113 9.47 -7.76 -6.43
C MET A 113 10.99 -7.78 -6.30
N ALA A 114 11.59 -6.68 -5.83
CA ALA A 114 13.03 -6.59 -5.60
C ALA A 114 13.52 -7.63 -4.58
N MET A 115 12.73 -7.92 -3.53
CA MET A 115 13.04 -8.98 -2.57
C MET A 115 13.03 -10.36 -3.25
N ASN A 116 12.02 -10.66 -4.06
CA ASN A 116 11.93 -11.95 -4.76
C ASN A 116 13.12 -12.16 -5.72
N GLU A 117 13.54 -11.12 -6.45
CA GLU A 117 14.74 -11.17 -7.28
C GLU A 117 16.00 -11.46 -6.46
N ARG A 118 16.20 -10.73 -5.36
CA ARG A 118 17.34 -10.96 -4.46
C ARG A 118 17.33 -12.36 -3.85
N THR A 119 16.18 -12.84 -3.40
CA THR A 119 16.02 -14.20 -2.86
C THR A 119 16.35 -15.26 -3.91
N ARG A 120 15.90 -15.09 -5.16
CA ARG A 120 16.26 -16.00 -6.26
C ARG A 120 17.77 -16.03 -6.52
N LEU A 121 18.43 -14.87 -6.50
CA LEU A 121 19.88 -14.79 -6.63
C LEU A 121 20.59 -15.46 -5.44
N GLN A 122 20.13 -15.22 -4.22
CA GLN A 122 20.65 -15.88 -3.02
C GLN A 122 20.49 -17.40 -3.09
N LEU A 123 19.34 -17.90 -3.54
CA LEU A 123 19.12 -19.34 -3.73
C LEU A 123 20.08 -19.94 -4.76
N ARG A 124 20.35 -19.23 -5.88
CA ARG A 124 21.32 -19.70 -6.88
C ARG A 124 22.73 -19.75 -6.30
N LEU A 125 23.16 -18.73 -5.57
CA LEU A 125 24.46 -18.70 -4.91
C LEU A 125 24.59 -19.79 -3.83
N GLN A 126 23.52 -20.04 -3.08
CA GLN A 126 23.50 -21.13 -2.11
C GLN A 126 23.63 -22.49 -2.79
N GLN A 127 22.89 -22.72 -3.88
CA GLN A 127 22.98 -23.96 -4.66
C GLN A 127 24.37 -24.18 -5.28
N THR A 128 25.06 -23.12 -5.71
CA THR A 128 26.43 -23.27 -6.21
C THR A 128 27.41 -23.64 -5.10
N VAL A 129 27.25 -23.09 -3.89
CA VAL A 129 28.08 -23.44 -2.72
C VAL A 129 27.77 -24.86 -2.22
N GLU A 130 26.50 -25.26 -2.21
CA GLU A 130 26.09 -26.62 -1.87
C GLU A 130 26.73 -27.65 -2.81
N GLY A 131 26.76 -27.37 -4.12
CA GLY A 131 27.43 -28.23 -5.10
C GLY A 131 28.94 -28.41 -4.85
N LEU A 132 29.63 -27.34 -4.45
CA LEU A 132 31.06 -27.39 -4.09
C LEU A 132 31.28 -28.18 -2.80
N SER A 133 30.43 -28.00 -1.79
CA SER A 133 30.49 -28.72 -0.52
C SER A 133 30.35 -30.22 -0.71
N ILE A 134 29.41 -30.65 -1.56
CA ILE A 134 29.23 -32.06 -1.93
C ILE A 134 30.52 -32.64 -2.53
N ALA A 135 31.17 -31.92 -3.45
CA ALA A 135 32.42 -32.39 -4.05
C ALA A 135 33.53 -32.57 -3.00
N ALA A 136 33.67 -31.61 -2.08
CA ALA A 136 34.64 -31.68 -0.99
C ALA A 136 34.35 -32.87 -0.05
N ILE A 137 33.12 -33.03 0.42
CA ILE A 137 32.70 -34.13 1.31
C ILE A 137 32.88 -35.48 0.62
N SER A 138 32.54 -35.59 -0.66
CA SER A 138 32.71 -36.81 -1.46
C SER A 138 34.16 -37.27 -1.48
N TYR A 139 35.10 -36.33 -1.68
CA TYR A 139 36.53 -36.62 -1.65
C TYR A 139 37.00 -37.10 -0.27
N TYR A 140 36.61 -36.41 0.81
CA TYR A 140 37.00 -36.80 2.16
C TYR A 140 36.51 -38.19 2.55
N VAL A 141 35.25 -38.52 2.24
CA VAL A 141 34.68 -39.85 2.54
C VAL A 141 35.37 -40.94 1.74
N ALA A 142 35.65 -40.70 0.45
CA ALA A 142 36.39 -41.66 -0.38
C ALA A 142 37.80 -41.92 0.17
N ASN A 143 38.51 -40.87 0.59
CA ASN A 143 39.84 -40.97 1.17
C ASN A 143 39.82 -41.72 2.52
N LEU A 144 38.86 -41.41 3.39
CA LEU A 144 38.70 -42.07 4.70
C LEU A 144 38.44 -43.59 4.56
N LEU A 145 37.56 -43.98 3.64
CA LEU A 145 37.30 -45.40 3.37
C LEU A 145 38.52 -46.10 2.74
N GLY A 146 39.29 -45.37 1.92
CA GLY A 146 40.57 -45.85 1.39
C GLY A 146 41.56 -46.25 2.48
N TYR A 147 41.69 -45.43 3.54
CA TYR A 147 42.54 -45.77 4.69
C TYR A 147 42.01 -46.96 5.50
N VAL A 148 40.69 -47.10 5.67
CA VAL A 148 40.12 -48.28 6.35
C VAL A 148 40.48 -49.56 5.61
N LEU A 149 40.41 -49.55 4.27
CA LEU A 149 40.81 -50.68 3.42
C LEU A 149 42.30 -51.03 3.54
N GLU A 150 43.17 -50.07 3.85
CA GLU A 150 44.61 -50.31 4.07
C GLU A 150 44.92 -51.01 5.39
N ILE A 151 44.01 -50.94 6.36
CA ILE A 151 44.18 -51.53 7.69
C ILE A 151 43.64 -52.97 7.72
N LEU A 152 42.86 -53.40 6.71
CA LEU A 152 42.40 -54.79 6.63
C LEU A 152 43.53 -55.74 6.20
N PRO A 153 43.65 -56.92 6.83
CA PRO A 153 44.69 -57.90 6.48
C PRO A 153 44.48 -58.45 5.06
N GLU A 154 45.56 -58.54 4.27
CA GLU A 154 45.52 -59.01 2.87
C GLU A 154 44.99 -60.45 2.69
N THR A 155 44.87 -61.21 3.79
CA THR A 155 44.33 -62.57 3.80
C THR A 155 42.80 -62.67 3.76
N ALA A 156 42.09 -61.53 3.78
CA ALA A 156 40.63 -61.51 3.88
C ALA A 156 39.88 -61.58 2.53
N PHE A 157 40.56 -61.34 1.39
CA PHE A 157 39.88 -61.26 0.09
C PHE A 157 40.56 -62.11 -1.02
N PRO A 158 39.78 -62.80 -1.86
CA PRO A 158 40.28 -63.66 -2.94
C PRO A 158 40.74 -62.89 -4.21
N PHE A 159 40.68 -61.55 -4.20
CA PHE A 159 41.08 -60.69 -5.33
C PHE A 159 42.18 -59.73 -4.91
N ASP A 160 43.05 -59.38 -5.86
CA ASP A 160 44.13 -58.40 -5.67
C ASP A 160 43.56 -57.07 -5.16
N VAL A 161 44.05 -56.64 -3.99
CA VAL A 161 43.56 -55.50 -3.18
C VAL A 161 43.44 -54.22 -4.02
N LYS A 162 44.26 -54.10 -5.05
CA LYS A 162 44.24 -53.00 -6.02
C LYS A 162 42.89 -52.86 -6.75
N TYR A 163 42.28 -53.97 -7.18
CA TYR A 163 40.98 -53.94 -7.89
C TYR A 163 39.82 -53.69 -6.93
N ILE A 164 39.89 -54.20 -5.71
CA ILE A 164 38.89 -53.95 -4.66
C ILE A 164 38.88 -52.46 -4.30
N LYS A 165 40.06 -51.84 -4.12
CA LYS A 165 40.19 -50.40 -3.89
C LYS A 165 39.62 -49.59 -5.06
N ALA A 166 39.94 -49.94 -6.31
CA ALA A 166 39.41 -49.25 -7.48
C ALA A 166 37.87 -49.34 -7.57
N ALA A 167 37.31 -50.53 -7.37
CA ALA A 167 35.86 -50.76 -7.40
C ALA A 167 35.13 -50.00 -6.29
N MET A 168 35.68 -49.99 -5.06
CA MET A 168 35.12 -49.26 -3.92
C MET A 168 35.14 -47.75 -4.15
N THR A 169 36.24 -47.22 -4.69
CA THR A 169 36.35 -45.77 -4.97
C THR A 169 35.28 -45.35 -5.98
N VAL A 170 35.08 -46.12 -7.05
CA VAL A 170 34.03 -45.88 -8.06
C VAL A 170 32.64 -46.02 -7.45
N ALA A 171 32.40 -47.03 -6.59
CA ALA A 171 31.11 -47.24 -5.94
C ALA A 171 30.74 -46.08 -4.99
N ILE A 172 31.70 -45.54 -4.23
CA ILE A 172 31.48 -44.40 -3.32
C ILE A 172 31.16 -43.13 -4.10
N VAL A 173 31.92 -42.84 -5.16
CA VAL A 173 31.66 -41.69 -6.04
C VAL A 173 30.28 -41.82 -6.70
N ALA A 174 29.93 -43.00 -7.19
CA ALA A 174 28.61 -43.26 -7.78
C ALA A 174 27.48 -43.12 -6.75
N ALA A 175 27.65 -43.66 -5.53
CA ALA A 175 26.66 -43.57 -4.46
C ALA A 175 26.41 -42.11 -4.02
N MET A 176 27.47 -41.33 -3.81
CA MET A 176 27.38 -39.90 -3.50
C MET A 176 26.65 -39.14 -4.62
N THR A 177 27.02 -39.40 -5.87
CA THR A 177 26.39 -38.76 -7.03
C THR A 177 24.89 -39.09 -7.11
N LEU A 178 24.52 -40.36 -6.87
CA LEU A 178 23.11 -40.79 -6.86
C LEU A 178 22.29 -40.18 -5.71
N VAL A 179 22.85 -40.07 -4.51
CA VAL A 179 22.19 -39.43 -3.36
C VAL A 179 21.89 -37.96 -3.67
N VAL A 180 22.85 -37.24 -4.24
CA VAL A 180 22.69 -35.83 -4.62
C VAL A 180 21.63 -35.66 -5.71
N LEU A 181 21.68 -36.50 -6.75
CA LEU A 181 20.68 -36.50 -7.82
C LEU A 181 19.27 -36.79 -7.28
N ARG A 182 19.13 -37.70 -6.30
CA ARG A 182 17.85 -38.00 -5.64
C ARG A 182 17.31 -36.82 -4.83
N ILE A 183 18.16 -36.14 -4.06
CA ILE A 183 17.75 -34.98 -3.26
C ILE A 183 17.30 -33.83 -4.18
N ARG A 184 18.06 -33.56 -5.25
CA ARG A 184 17.71 -32.54 -6.25
C ARG A 184 16.38 -32.82 -6.96
N ARG A 185 16.14 -34.08 -7.36
CA ARG A 185 14.84 -34.48 -7.96
C ARG A 185 13.66 -34.25 -7.02
N LYS A 186 13.79 -34.58 -5.73
CA LYS A 186 12.73 -34.33 -4.73
C LYS A 186 12.45 -32.85 -4.49
N HIS A 187 13.43 -31.96 -4.64
CA HIS A 187 13.26 -30.51 -4.43
C HIS A 187 12.73 -29.78 -5.67
N SER A 188 12.92 -30.31 -6.88
CA SER A 188 12.36 -29.72 -8.12
C SER A 188 10.85 -29.97 -8.31
N GLU A 189 10.23 -30.90 -7.59
CA GLU A 189 8.82 -31.29 -7.78
C GLU A 189 7.79 -30.48 -6.96
N ARG A 190 8.19 -29.39 -6.27
CA ARG A 190 7.23 -28.47 -5.64
C ARG A 190 7.21 -27.09 -6.31
N PRO A 191 6.45 -26.91 -7.40
CA PRO A 191 5.78 -25.65 -7.67
C PRO A 191 4.39 -25.69 -7.02
N SER A 192 4.26 -25.19 -5.80
CA SER A 192 3.03 -24.51 -5.37
C SER A 192 3.17 -23.06 -5.88
N VAL A 193 2.21 -22.45 -6.58
CA VAL A 193 0.84 -22.21 -6.15
C VAL A 193 -0.05 -22.17 -7.38
N LYS A 194 -1.06 -23.04 -7.40
CA LYS A 194 -2.23 -22.95 -8.27
C LYS A 194 -2.97 -21.65 -7.90
N ASN A 195 -3.11 -20.78 -8.89
CA ASN A 195 -3.91 -19.56 -8.81
C ASN A 195 -5.28 -19.87 -8.19
N MET A 196 -5.62 -19.13 -7.13
CA MET A 196 -6.99 -19.04 -6.62
C MET A 196 -7.74 -18.12 -7.58
N GLU A 197 -8.68 -18.69 -8.34
CA GLU A 197 -9.80 -17.93 -8.92
C GLU A 197 -10.78 -17.51 -7.82
#